data_AF-A0A4Q2YHE6-F1
#
_entry.id   AF-A0A4Q2YHE6-F1
#
_cell.length_a   1.000
_cell.length_b   1.000
_cell.length_c   1.000
_cell.angle_alpha   90.00
_cell.angle_beta   90.00
_cell.angle_gamma   90.00
#
_symmetry.space_group_name_H-M   'P 1'
#
loop_
_entity.id
_entity.type
_entity.pdbx_description
1 polymer ?
#
loop_
_entity_poly.entity_id
_entity_poly.type
_entity_poly.pdbx_seq_one_letter_code
_entity_poly.pdbx_strand_id
1 'polypeptide(L)'
;MKANALKAWLRSLPIALGLPGIFWAVVALYRGEPVSRIPILVSGPLLIQLIAYALTGLPIFLLCHRNSDSPIWMLPFALVAGTLLGACAVALIVPMPVYTILGAAYGLVTAIAAWLQRPRHHENAHHLP
;
A
#
# COMPACT_ATOMS: atom_id res chain seq x y z
N MET A 1 11.79 16.79 -7.34
CA MET A 1 11.67 15.32 -7.56
C MET A 1 11.21 14.54 -6.32
N LYS A 2 11.92 14.58 -5.17
CA LYS A 2 11.47 13.86 -3.95
C LYS A 2 10.07 14.27 -3.46
N ALA A 3 9.72 15.56 -3.62
CA ALA A 3 8.38 16.07 -3.31
C ALA A 3 7.27 15.43 -4.16
N ASN A 4 7.52 15.13 -5.43
CA ASN A 4 6.54 14.49 -6.32
C ASN A 4 6.34 13.02 -5.94
N ALA A 5 7.43 12.31 -5.61
CA ALA A 5 7.37 10.94 -5.11
C ALA A 5 6.60 10.83 -3.78
N LEU A 6 6.88 11.73 -2.83
CA LEU A 6 6.15 11.78 -1.56
C LEU A 6 4.66 12.10 -1.78
N LYS A 7 4.35 13.06 -2.66
CA LYS A 7 2.97 13.41 -3.02
C LYS A 7 2.24 12.23 -3.65
N ALA A 8 2.89 11.48 -4.53
CA ALA A 8 2.32 10.28 -5.16
C ALA A 8 2.09 9.16 -4.14
N TRP A 9 3.03 8.93 -3.23
CA TRP A 9 2.87 7.99 -2.12
C TRP A 9 1.69 8.41 -1.21
N LEU A 10 1.61 9.68 -0.81
CA LEU A 10 0.48 10.20 -0.01
C LEU A 10 -0.87 10.02 -0.73
N ARG A 11 -0.92 10.25 -2.04
CA ARG A 11 -2.13 10.04 -2.86
C ARG A 11 -2.55 8.57 -2.98
N SER A 12 -1.62 7.64 -2.76
CA SER A 12 -1.94 6.20 -2.75
C SER A 12 -2.52 5.72 -1.41
N LEU A 13 -2.27 6.45 -0.31
CA LEU A 13 -2.70 6.06 1.04
C LEU A 13 -4.20 5.79 1.18
N PRO A 14 -5.11 6.61 0.62
CA PRO A 14 -6.55 6.37 0.75
C PRO A 14 -6.97 5.01 0.19
N ILE A 15 -6.36 4.55 -0.90
CA ILE A 15 -6.65 3.24 -1.50
C ILE A 15 -5.96 2.14 -0.70
N ALA A 16 -4.66 2.33 -0.39
CA ALA A 16 -3.84 1.39 0.35
C ALA A 16 -4.39 1.06 1.75
N LEU A 17 -5.04 2.04 2.41
CA LEU A 17 -5.61 1.89 3.75
C LEU A 17 -7.12 1.72 3.73
N GLY A 18 -7.83 2.37 2.80
CA GLY A 18 -9.29 2.37 2.76
C GLY A 18 -9.87 0.97 2.55
N LEU A 19 -9.31 0.19 1.63
CA LEU A 19 -9.79 -1.18 1.36
C LEU A 19 -9.57 -2.13 2.55
N PRO A 20 -8.38 -2.22 3.17
CA PRO A 20 -8.19 -2.96 4.42
C PRO A 20 -9.09 -2.47 5.55
N GLY A 21 -9.30 -1.16 5.67
CA GLY A 21 -10.18 -0.57 6.69
C GLY A 21 -11.63 -1.01 6.54
N ILE A 22 -12.17 -0.96 5.31
CA ILE A 22 -13.52 -1.45 5.01
C ILE A 22 -13.63 -2.94 5.31
N PHE A 23 -12.62 -3.74 4.93
CA PHE A 23 -12.59 -5.17 5.22
C PHE A 23 -12.71 -5.45 6.73
N TRP A 24 -11.90 -4.79 7.55
CA TRP A 24 -11.96 -4.98 9.01
C TRP A 24 -13.26 -4.48 9.63
N ALA A 25 -13.83 -3.38 9.10
CA ALA A 25 -15.13 -2.90 9.54
C ALA A 25 -16.24 -3.93 9.25
N VAL A 26 -16.24 -4.53 8.06
CA VAL A 26 -17.19 -5.59 7.69
C VAL A 26 -16.99 -6.84 8.56
N VAL A 27 -15.74 -7.23 8.83
CA VAL A 27 -15.45 -8.37 9.73
C VAL A 27 -15.97 -8.10 11.15
N ALA A 28 -15.80 -6.88 11.68
CA ALA A 28 -16.30 -6.51 12.99
C ALA A 28 -17.84 -6.56 13.05
N LEU A 29 -18.51 -6.02 12.03
CA LEU A 29 -19.98 -6.08 11.91
C LEU A 29 -20.48 -7.53 11.81
N TYR A 30 -19.83 -8.37 11.00
CA TYR A 30 -20.19 -9.78 10.84
C TYR A 30 -20.04 -10.58 12.14
N ARG A 31 -19.08 -10.19 13.01
CA ARG A 31 -18.88 -10.80 14.33
C ARG A 31 -19.84 -10.28 15.41
N GLY A 32 -20.74 -9.35 15.06
CA GLY A 32 -21.69 -8.76 16.01
C GLY A 32 -21.04 -7.82 17.03
N GLU A 33 -19.87 -7.27 16.71
CA GLU A 33 -19.22 -6.31 17.60
C GLU A 33 -20.08 -5.03 17.69
N PRO A 34 -20.20 -4.43 18.90
CA PRO A 34 -20.95 -3.19 19.04
C PRO A 34 -20.28 -2.10 18.20
N VAL A 35 -21.09 -1.26 17.56
CA VAL A 35 -20.63 -0.20 16.64
C VAL A 35 -19.56 0.71 17.29
N SER A 36 -19.67 0.94 18.60
CA SER A 36 -18.70 1.71 19.39
C SER A 36 -17.28 1.10 19.44
N ARG A 37 -17.13 -0.21 19.23
CA ARG A 37 -15.83 -0.92 19.23
C ARG A 37 -15.23 -1.08 17.84
N ILE A 38 -16.00 -0.90 16.77
CA ILE A 38 -15.52 -1.04 15.39
C ILE A 38 -14.29 -0.14 15.11
N PRO A 39 -14.26 1.15 15.49
CA PRO A 39 -13.09 1.99 15.25
C PRO A 39 -11.81 1.47 15.89
N ILE A 40 -11.92 0.85 17.08
CA ILE A 40 -10.78 0.28 17.82
C ILE A 40 -10.28 -0.99 17.13
N LEU A 41 -11.19 -1.83 16.64
CA LEU A 41 -10.85 -3.08 15.94
C LEU A 41 -10.26 -2.84 14.54
N VAL A 42 -10.62 -1.71 13.91
CA VAL A 42 -10.09 -1.31 12.60
C VAL A 42 -8.75 -0.60 12.72
N SER A 43 -8.53 0.19 13.77
CA SER A 43 -7.33 1.03 13.91
C SER A 43 -6.03 0.24 14.06
N GLY A 44 -6.03 -0.86 14.82
CA GLY A 44 -4.86 -1.71 15.02
C GLY A 44 -4.30 -2.29 13.70
N PRO A 45 -5.11 -3.03 12.94
CA PRO A 45 -4.70 -3.57 11.64
C PRO A 45 -4.32 -2.48 10.63
N LEU A 46 -5.02 -1.33 10.63
CA LEU A 46 -4.65 -0.19 9.78
C LEU A 46 -3.28 0.39 10.14
N LEU A 47 -2.93 0.44 11.42
CA LEU A 47 -1.63 0.92 11.87
C LEU A 47 -0.52 -0.03 11.39
N ILE A 48 -0.72 -1.34 11.55
CA ILE A 48 0.23 -2.35 11.03
C ILE A 48 0.40 -2.19 9.52
N GLN A 49 -0.71 -2.02 8.79
CA GLN A 49 -0.68 -1.83 7.34
C GLN A 49 0.04 -0.54 6.93
N LEU A 50 -0.20 0.56 7.65
CA LEU A 50 0.48 1.83 7.42
C LEU A 50 1.99 1.69 7.65
N ILE A 51 2.41 1.03 8.73
CA ILE A 51 3.83 0.79 9.03
C ILE A 51 4.45 -0.07 7.93
N ALA A 52 3.82 -1.19 7.57
CA ALA A 52 4.30 -2.07 6.51
C ALA A 52 4.44 -1.32 5.17
N TYR A 53 3.46 -0.48 4.82
CA TYR A 53 3.49 0.30 3.58
C TYR A 53 4.50 1.45 3.62
N ALA A 54 4.73 2.05 4.77
CA ALA A 54 5.78 3.05 4.95
C ALA A 54 7.18 2.42 4.83
N LEU A 55 7.41 1.24 5.39
CA LEU A 55 8.71 0.56 5.35
C LEU A 55 9.06 0.02 3.95
N THR A 56 8.06 -0.43 3.19
CA THR A 56 8.28 -1.07 1.88
C THR A 56 7.95 -0.16 0.70
N GLY A 57 6.81 0.53 0.76
CA GLY A 57 6.30 1.36 -0.33
C GLY A 57 7.02 2.72 -0.45
N LEU A 58 7.25 3.42 0.66
CA LEU A 58 7.88 4.75 0.60
C LEU A 58 9.29 4.71 -0.03
N PRO A 59 10.19 3.76 0.30
CA PRO A 59 11.48 3.66 -0.38
C PRO A 59 11.36 3.42 -1.88
N ILE A 60 10.42 2.58 -2.32
CA ILE A 60 10.17 2.33 -3.75
C ILE A 60 9.74 3.62 -4.45
N PHE A 61 8.81 4.38 -3.87
CA PHE A 61 8.45 5.69 -4.40
C PHE A 61 9.66 6.64 -4.47
N LEU A 62 10.45 6.74 -3.41
CA LEU A 62 11.58 7.67 -3.39
C LEU A 62 12.69 7.29 -4.38
N LEU A 63 12.94 5.99 -4.62
CA LEU A 63 14.01 5.49 -5.47
C LEU A 63 13.60 5.35 -6.94
N CYS A 64 12.39 4.86 -7.20
CA CYS A 64 11.94 4.43 -8.53
C CYS A 64 11.02 5.45 -9.20
N HIS A 65 10.40 6.39 -8.47
CA HIS A 65 9.42 7.32 -9.08
C HIS A 65 10.04 8.32 -10.07
N ARG A 66 11.37 8.43 -10.09
CA ARG A 66 12.09 9.21 -11.11
C ARG A 66 12.20 8.49 -12.46
N ASN A 67 12.05 7.17 -12.49
CA ASN A 67 12.23 6.34 -13.67
C ASN A 67 10.90 5.63 -13.96
N SER A 68 10.09 6.21 -14.83
CA SER A 68 8.81 5.63 -15.26
C SER A 68 8.98 4.31 -15.99
N ASP A 69 10.14 4.08 -16.61
CA ASP A 69 10.48 2.82 -17.30
C ASP A 69 10.95 1.72 -16.32
N SER A 70 11.00 2.00 -15.02
CA SER A 70 11.37 0.99 -14.04
C SER A 70 10.39 -0.20 -14.08
N PRO A 71 10.87 -1.46 -14.12
CA PRO A 71 10.02 -2.64 -14.14
C PRO A 71 9.01 -2.70 -12.98
N ILE A 72 9.32 -2.06 -11.85
CA ILE A 72 8.42 -2.00 -10.69
C ILE A 72 7.08 -1.30 -10.99
N TRP A 73 7.02 -0.48 -12.05
CA TRP A 73 5.79 0.19 -12.49
C TRP A 73 4.98 -0.62 -13.52
N MET A 74 5.53 -1.73 -14.03
CA MET A 74 4.78 -2.67 -14.84
C MET A 74 3.84 -3.47 -13.93
N LEU A 75 2.55 -3.51 -14.30
CA LEU A 75 1.50 -4.11 -13.47
C LEU A 75 1.86 -5.51 -12.92
N PRO A 76 2.28 -6.52 -13.73
CA PRO A 76 2.57 -7.85 -13.20
C PRO A 76 3.69 -7.84 -12.14
N PHE A 77 4.75 -7.07 -12.37
CA PHE A 77 5.87 -6.95 -11.43
C PHE A 77 5.47 -6.18 -10.17
N ALA A 78 4.71 -5.10 -10.31
CA ALA A 78 4.20 -4.33 -9.18
C ALA A 78 3.37 -5.22 -8.24
N LEU A 79 2.46 -6.02 -8.80
CA LEU A 79 1.60 -6.93 -8.04
C LEU A 79 2.44 -7.99 -7.31
N VAL A 80 3.33 -8.69 -8.02
CA VAL A 80 4.20 -9.72 -7.41
C VAL A 80 5.07 -9.13 -6.32
N ALA A 81 5.75 -8.01 -6.60
CA ALA A 81 6.62 -7.35 -5.64
C ALA A 81 5.85 -6.88 -4.40
N GLY A 82 4.70 -6.21 -4.58
CA GLY A 82 3.91 -5.74 -3.46
C GLY A 82 3.32 -6.86 -2.61
N THR A 83 2.84 -7.94 -3.21
CA THR A 83 2.35 -9.11 -2.48
C THR A 83 3.45 -9.74 -1.63
N LEU A 84 4.65 -9.95 -2.19
CA LEU A 84 5.78 -10.51 -1.47
C LEU A 84 6.27 -9.57 -0.36
N LEU A 85 6.43 -8.29 -0.66
CA LEU A 85 6.87 -7.28 0.31
C LEU A 85 5.87 -7.12 1.45
N GLY A 86 4.57 -7.12 1.15
CA GLY A 86 3.51 -7.08 2.17
C GLY A 86 3.52 -8.32 3.06
N ALA A 87 3.66 -9.51 2.49
CA ALA A 87 3.78 -10.76 3.25
C ALA A 87 5.00 -10.74 4.18
N CYS A 88 6.17 -10.34 3.66
CA CYS A 88 7.40 -10.22 4.44
C CYS A 88 7.29 -9.15 5.53
N ALA A 89 6.79 -7.96 5.21
CA ALA A 89 6.67 -6.86 6.17
C ALA A 89 5.75 -7.23 7.33
N VAL A 90 4.60 -7.85 7.05
CA VAL A 90 3.68 -8.28 8.10
C VAL A 90 4.25 -9.46 8.89
N ALA A 91 4.95 -10.41 8.26
CA ALA A 91 5.62 -11.50 8.99
C ALA A 91 6.70 -10.99 9.96
N LEU A 92 7.38 -9.88 9.63
CA LEU A 92 8.36 -9.24 10.51
C LEU A 92 7.73 -8.48 11.68
N ILE A 93 6.52 -7.94 11.50
CA ILE A 93 5.80 -7.19 12.56
C ILE A 93 5.00 -8.14 13.46
N VAL A 94 4.34 -9.13 12.86
CA VAL A 94 3.49 -10.12 13.55
C VAL A 94 3.79 -11.52 12.99
N PRO A 95 4.64 -12.31 13.65
CA PRO A 95 5.10 -13.61 13.15
C PRO A 95 4.05 -14.71 13.39
N MET A 96 2.86 -14.59 12.80
CA MET A 96 1.90 -15.70 12.70
C MET A 96 1.43 -15.91 11.26
N PRO A 97 1.25 -17.18 10.81
CA PRO A 97 0.94 -17.50 9.42
C PRO A 97 -0.33 -16.83 8.87
N VAL A 98 -1.36 -16.70 9.71
CA VAL A 98 -2.64 -16.04 9.34
C VAL A 98 -2.42 -14.57 8.97
N TYR A 99 -1.53 -13.88 9.68
CA TYR A 99 -1.20 -12.49 9.38
C TYR A 99 -0.30 -12.37 8.14
N THR A 100 0.47 -13.40 7.79
CA THR A 100 1.24 -13.43 6.53
C THR A 100 0.32 -13.45 5.30
N ILE A 101 -0.78 -14.21 5.32
CA ILE A 101 -1.77 -14.24 4.23
C ILE A 101 -2.46 -12.87 4.11
N LEU A 102 -2.85 -12.27 5.24
CA LEU A 102 -3.40 -10.92 5.26
C LEU A 102 -2.39 -9.89 4.73
N GLY A 103 -1.12 -10.02 5.11
CA GLY A 103 -0.03 -9.19 4.60
C GLY A 103 0.17 -9.32 3.09
N ALA A 104 0.05 -10.53 2.53
CA ALA A 104 0.08 -10.75 1.08
C ALA A 104 -1.10 -10.06 0.38
N ALA A 105 -2.32 -10.20 0.93
CA ALA A 105 -3.51 -9.56 0.38
C ALA A 105 -3.44 -8.03 0.43
N TYR A 106 -2.95 -7.46 1.53
CA TYR A 106 -2.77 -6.01 1.64
C TYR A 106 -1.56 -5.50 0.84
N GLY A 107 -0.53 -6.33 0.69
CA GLY A 107 0.58 -6.12 -0.25
C GLY A 107 0.11 -5.98 -1.69
N LEU A 108 -0.86 -6.80 -2.11
CA LEU A 108 -1.49 -6.69 -3.43
C LEU A 108 -2.24 -5.35 -3.57
N VAL A 109 -3.05 -4.98 -2.58
CA VAL A 109 -3.82 -3.72 -2.59
C VAL A 109 -2.90 -2.50 -2.63
N THR A 110 -1.82 -2.51 -1.85
CA THR A 110 -0.81 -1.44 -1.85
C THR A 110 -0.07 -1.35 -3.18
N ALA A 111 0.23 -2.48 -3.83
CA ALA A 111 0.79 -2.47 -5.19
C ALA A 111 -0.16 -1.84 -6.22
N ILE A 112 -1.46 -2.15 -6.16
CA ILE A 112 -2.45 -1.53 -7.04
C ILE A 112 -2.50 -0.02 -6.80
N ALA A 113 -2.57 0.40 -5.52
CA ALA A 113 -2.57 1.80 -5.15
C ALA A 113 -1.30 2.52 -5.64
N ALA A 114 -0.14 1.89 -5.52
CA ALA A 114 1.13 2.42 -5.98
C ALA A 114 1.18 2.53 -7.52
N TRP A 115 0.72 1.50 -8.23
CA TRP A 115 0.67 1.46 -9.68
C TRP A 115 -0.24 2.54 -10.28
N LEU A 116 -1.36 2.84 -9.61
CA LEU A 116 -2.25 3.95 -9.99
C LEU A 116 -1.58 5.32 -9.85
N GLN A 117 -0.61 5.45 -8.94
CA GLN A 117 0.17 6.66 -8.69
C GLN A 117 1.57 6.62 -9.34
N ARG A 118 1.80 5.72 -10.31
CA ARG A 118 3.07 5.63 -11.03
C ARG A 118 3.39 6.93 -11.78
N PRO A 119 4.67 7.21 -12.08
CA PRO A 119 5.04 8.37 -12.86
C PRO A 119 4.50 8.23 -14.29
N ARG A 120 3.90 9.28 -14.85
CA ARG A 120 3.38 9.29 -16.23
C ARG A 120 4.40 9.98 -17.13
N HIS A 121 4.67 9.41 -18.32
CA HIS A 121 5.63 9.95 -19.28
C HIS A 121 5.30 11.36 -19.82
N HIS A 122 4.07 11.84 -19.67
CA HIS A 122 3.62 13.08 -20.31
C HIS A 122 3.88 14.40 -19.56
N GLU A 123 4.42 14.40 -18.33
CA GLU A 123 4.67 15.65 -17.60
C GLU A 123 6.02 16.32 -17.93
N ASN A 124 6.93 15.67 -18.67
CA ASN A 124 8.25 16.25 -18.99
C ASN A 124 8.40 16.74 -20.45
N ALA A 125 7.40 16.56 -21.31
CA ALA A 125 7.50 16.94 -22.73
C ALA A 125 7.15 18.42 -23.02
N HIS A 126 6.56 19.13 -22.06
CA HIS A 126 6.18 20.55 -22.22
C HIS A 126 7.18 21.54 -21.60
N HIS A 127 8.34 21.07 -21.18
CA HIS A 127 9.46 21.90 -20.73
C HIS A 127 10.72 21.60 -21.54
N LEU A 128 10.61 21.70 -22.86
CA LEU A 128 11.76 21.98 -23.71
C LEU A 128 11.56 23.40 -24.27
N PRO A 129 12.55 24.30 -24.08
CA PRO A 129 12.50 25.68 -24.58
C PRO A 129 12.47 25.75 -26.10
#